data_AF-A0A353FHH0-F1
#
_entry.id   AF-A0A353FHH0-F1
#
_cell.length_a   1.000
_cell.length_b   1.000
_cell.length_c   1.000
_cell.angle_alpha   90.00
_cell.angle_beta   90.00
_cell.angle_gamma   90.00
#
_symmetry.space_group_name_H-M   'P 1'
#
loop_
_entity.id
_entity.type
_entity.pdbx_description
1 polymer ?
#
loop_
_entity_poly.entity_id
_entity_poly.type
_entity_poly.pdbx_seq_one_letter_code
_entity_poly.pdbx_strand_id
1 'polypeptide(L)' 'MGMKTWSSSMEESAEMIKVIGEQIGFQVTGKIEVYESDPSLPPQENPHAYDINFTPYKT' A
#
# COMPACT_ATOMS: atom_id res chain seq x y z
N MET A 1 5.40 10.34 -2.17
CA MET A 1 5.32 8.93 -2.62
C MET A 1 4.21 8.28 -1.82
N GLY A 2 3.27 7.62 -2.49
CA GLY A 2 2.16 6.91 -1.85
C GLY A 2 2.12 5.47 -2.37
N MET A 3 1.67 4.54 -1.54
CA MET A 3 1.47 3.14 -1.93
C MET A 3 0.10 3.02 -2.58
N LYS A 4 0.01 2.31 -3.72
CA LYS A 4 -1.26 2.00 -4.36
C LYS A 4 -1.66 0.58 -4.02
N THR A 5 -2.87 0.42 -3.49
CA THR A 5 -3.43 -0.86 -3.08
C THR A 5 -4.74 -1.11 -3.81
N TRP A 6 -4.90 -2.34 -4.28
CA TRP A 6 -6.17 -2.88 -4.72
C TRP A 6 -6.82 -3.60 -3.55
N SER A 7 -7.96 -3.09 -3.09
CA SER A 7 -8.70 -3.66 -1.98
C SER A 7 -10.20 -3.48 -2.18
N SER A 8 -10.97 -4.30 -1.48
CA SER A 8 -12.42 -4.23 -1.44
C SER A 8 -12.92 -3.22 -0.40
N SER A 9 -12.07 -2.81 0.54
CA SER A 9 -12.39 -1.79 1.54
C SER A 9 -11.18 -0.91 1.90
N MET A 10 -11.46 0.21 2.58
CA MET A 10 -10.41 1.12 3.08
C MET A 10 -9.59 0.46 4.19
N GLU A 11 -10.23 -0.36 5.03
CA GLU A 11 -9.59 -1.11 6.10
C GLU A 11 -8.57 -2.11 5.55
N GLU A 12 -8.96 -2.88 4.53
CA GLU A 12 -8.09 -3.85 3.87
C GLU A 12 -6.90 -3.15 3.19
N SER A 13 -7.13 -1.98 2.58
CA SER A 13 -6.04 -1.12 2.08
C SER A 13 -5.07 -0.70 3.19
N ALA A 14 -5.58 -0.25 4.34
CA ALA A 14 -4.76 0.18 5.47
C ALA A 14 -3.95 -0.97 6.10
N GLU A 15 -4.54 -2.16 6.19
CA GLU A 15 -3.86 -3.37 6.67
C GLU A 15 -2.73 -3.79 5.73
N MET A 16 -2.98 -3.81 4.42
CA MET A 16 -1.94 -4.09 3.43
C MET A 16 -0.79 -3.09 3.53
N ILE A 17 -1.07 -1.80 3.67
CA ILE A 17 -0.03 -0.77 3.83
C ILE A 17 0.86 -1.06 5.05
N LYS A 18 0.29 -1.52 6.17
CA LYS A 18 1.06 -1.89 7.37
C LYS A 18 1.93 -3.12 7.13
N VAL A 19 1.35 -4.21 6.62
CA VAL A 19 2.06 -5.47 6.36
C VAL A 19 3.21 -5.26 5.39
N ILE A 20 2.95 -4.54 4.30
CA ILE A 20 3.95 -4.23 3.29
C ILE A 20 5.02 -3.32 3.88
N GLY A 21 4.61 -2.26 4.60
CA GLY A 21 5.53 -1.35 5.28
C GLY A 21 6.55 -2.13 6.13
N GLU A 22 6.06 -3.05 6.98
CA GLU A 22 6.93 -3.89 7.81
C GLU A 22 7.91 -4.71 6.97
N GLN A 23 7.48 -5.29 5.86
CA GLN A 23 8.34 -6.07 4.96
C GLN A 23 9.44 -5.24 4.29
N ILE A 24 9.18 -3.96 4.02
CA ILE A 24 10.15 -3.04 3.42
C ILE A 24 10.92 -2.19 4.43
N GLY A 25 10.79 -2.51 5.73
CA GLY A 25 11.56 -1.88 6.81
C GLY A 25 10.99 -0.56 7.34
N PHE A 26 9.70 -0.29 7.12
CA PHE A 26 9.00 0.87 7.68
C PHE A 26 7.90 0.42 8.64
N GLN A 27 7.86 1.03 9.82
CA GLN A 27 6.75 0.81 10.75
C GLN A 27 5.77 1.98 10.66
N VAL A 28 4.50 1.67 10.41
CA VAL A 28 3.43 2.68 10.43
C VAL A 28 2.99 2.90 11.88
N THR A 29 3.43 4.01 12.48
CA THR A 29 3.14 4.36 13.89
C THR A 29 2.09 5.47 14.05
N GLY A 30 1.60 6.01 12.95
CA GLY A 30 0.70 7.16 12.92
C GLY A 30 -0.52 6.97 12.03
N LYS A 31 -1.03 8.08 11.50
CA LYS A 31 -2.24 8.12 10.68
C LYS A 31 -1.97 7.57 9.27
N ILE A 32 -2.87 6.71 8.79
CA ILE A 32 -2.97 6.31 7.38
C ILE A 32 -4.14 7.07 6.78
N GLU A 33 -3.95 7.69 5.62
CA GLU A 33 -5.01 8.32 4.83
C GLU A 33 -5.19 7.50 3.54
N VAL A 34 -6.40 6.97 3.35
CA VAL A 34 -6.77 6.18 2.17
C VAL A 34 -7.65 7.05 1.29
N TYR A 35 -7.28 7.16 0.02
CA TYR A 35 -8.04 7.87 -1.00
C TYR A 35 -8.43 6.87 -2.08
N GLU A 36 -9.73 6.74 -2.33
CA GLU A 36 -10.22 5.97 -3.46
C GLU A 36 -9.85 6.68 -4.77
N SER A 37 -9.42 5.91 -5.76
CA SER A 37 -9.07 6.40 -7.08
C SER A 37 -9.61 5.47 -8.14
N ASP A 38 -9.87 6.00 -9.33
CA ASP A 38 -10.27 5.18 -10.45
C ASP A 38 -9.25 4.06 -10.75
N PRO A 39 -9.72 2.85 -11.11
CA PRO A 39 -8.89 1.77 -11.61
C PRO A 39 -7.93 2.22 -12.72
N SER A 40 -6.62 2.12 -12.49
CA SER A 40 -5.63 2.23 -13.57
C SER A 40 -5.31 0.89 -14.23
N LEU A 41 -5.67 -0.22 -13.57
CA LEU A 41 -5.51 -1.59 -14.02
C LEU A 41 -6.85 -2.33 -13.82
N PRO A 42 -7.11 -3.44 -14.54
CA PRO A 42 -8.31 -4.23 -14.29
C PRO A 42 -8.34 -4.76 -12.84
N PRO A 43 -9.52 -4.85 -12.21
CA PRO A 43 -9.67 -5.44 -10.88
C PRO A 43 -9.13 -6.87 -10.89
N GLN A 44 -8.38 -7.24 -9.85
CA GLN A 44 -7.89 -8.59 -9.66
C GLN A 44 -8.69 -9.26 -8.53
N GLU A 45 -8.74 -10.59 -8.54
CA GLU A 45 -9.53 -11.35 -7.55
C GLU A 45 -8.97 -11.28 -6.13
N ASN A 46 -7.68 -10.92 -5.97
CA ASN A 46 -7.02 -10.82 -4.67
C ASN A 46 -6.52 -9.39 -4.41
N PRO A 47 -6.38 -9.01 -3.13
CA PRO A 47 -5.75 -7.75 -2.76
C PRO A 47 -4.29 -7.74 -3.17
N HIS A 48 -3.87 -6.67 -3.85
CA HIS A 48 -2.52 -6.52 -4.35
C HIS A 48 -2.05 -5.09 -4.19
N ALA A 49 -0.77 -4.92 -3.85
CA ALA A 49 -0.14 -3.60 -3.87
C ALA A 49 0.78 -3.47 -5.06
N TYR A 50 0.78 -2.29 -5.66
CA TYR A 50 1.63 -1.93 -6.77
C TYR A 50 2.42 -0.67 -6.40
N ASP A 51 3.55 -0.48 -7.09
CA ASP A 51 4.36 0.74 -7.04
C ASP A 51 5.33 0.86 -5.85
N ILE A 52 5.95 -0.24 -5.42
CA ILE A 52 7.04 -0.19 -4.43
C ILE A 52 8.39 -0.26 -5.15
N ASN A 53 8.81 0.84 -5.77
CA ASN A 53 10.22 1.05 -6.08
C ASN A 53 10.92 1.61 -4.83
N PHE A 54 11.05 0.78 -3.79
CA PHE A 54 11.77 1.20 -2.60
C PHE A 54 13.28 1.07 -2.83
N THR A 55 13.97 2.20 -2.94
CA THR A 55 15.44 2.26 -2.91
C THR A 55 15.85 2.66 -1.50
N PRO A 56 16.26 1.72 -0.62
CA PRO A 56 16.73 2.07 0.70
C PRO A 56 17.94 2.98 0.60
N TYR A 57 17.93 4.08 1.34
CA TYR A 57 19.08 4.96 1.44
C TYR A 57 20.21 4.20 2.14
N LYS A 58 21.31 3.91 1.43
CA LYS A 58 22.52 3.36 2.03
C LYS A 58 23.28 4.52 2.68
N THR A 59 23.22 4.62 4.01
CA THR A 59 24.20 5.40 4.80
C THR A 59 25.57 4.75 4.75
#